data_AF-A0A949G116-F1
#
_entry.id   AF-A0A949G116-F1
#
_cell.length_a   1.000
_cell.length_b   1.000
_cell.length_c   1.000
_cell.angle_alpha   90.00
_cell.angle_beta   90.00
_cell.angle_gamma   90.00
#
_symmetry.space_group_name_H-M   'P 1'
#
loop_
_entity.id
_entity.type
_entity.pdbx_description
1 polymer ?
#
loop_
_entity_poly.entity_id
_entity_poly.type
_entity_poly.pdbx_seq_one_letter_code
_entity_poly.pdbx_strand_id
1 'polypeptide(L)'
;MTTPITITPGQPGEPIEVSVLNVGYRGPQGDLGPANVLTVGTVTTGAAGSKASAELTGTAPSQTLNMTIPRGDTGTAATVSLGTVTTGAAGSSVSITNSGTSAAAVLNFTIPRGDTGLVGEAGPANELEIGTVTTGAAGSKASAELTGTAPNQTLNLTIPRGDKGDTGSTGATGAAVELQANSTHIQWRYVGGTTWTNVVSLASITGPAGAAGTNGTNGTNGTNGTNGTFADAQTISAKTASYTLVIGDAGKLLTFSASGGTLTLTVPTDADVAFATGTHIDLARIGAASVEVVGDTGVTVNSTPGNELRAQYSAATLIKTAADTWLLIGDLA
;
A
#
# COMPACT_ATOMS: atom_id res chain seq x y z
N MET A 1 86.27 39.82 -116.55
CA MET A 1 86.65 38.96 -117.69
C MET A 1 86.40 39.76 -118.97
N THR A 2 87.41 39.92 -119.81
CA THR A 2 87.34 40.70 -121.06
C THR A 2 86.48 39.96 -122.09
N THR A 3 85.27 40.43 -122.35
CA THR A 3 84.44 39.94 -123.47
C THR A 3 84.98 40.51 -124.79
N PRO A 4 85.29 39.66 -125.79
CA PRO A 4 85.90 40.08 -127.04
C PRO A 4 84.92 40.90 -127.90
N ILE A 5 85.42 41.97 -128.52
CA ILE A 5 84.70 42.72 -129.56
C ILE A 5 84.91 41.97 -130.87
N THR A 6 83.84 41.48 -131.49
CA THR A 6 83.88 40.91 -132.84
C THR A 6 83.60 42.02 -133.85
N ILE A 7 84.57 42.31 -134.73
CA ILE A 7 84.41 43.26 -135.83
C ILE A 7 84.17 42.46 -137.10
N THR A 8 83.03 42.66 -137.76
CA THR A 8 82.76 42.12 -139.10
C THR A 8 83.17 43.17 -140.15
N PRO A 9 84.07 42.88 -141.11
CA PRO A 9 84.46 43.86 -142.11
C PRO A 9 83.30 44.16 -143.08
N GLY A 10 82.86 45.42 -143.13
CA GLY A 10 81.98 45.93 -144.20
C GLY A 10 82.78 46.19 -145.49
N GLN A 11 82.12 46.10 -146.65
CA GLN A 11 82.71 46.42 -147.96
C GLN A 11 83.14 47.90 -148.04
N PRO A 12 84.11 48.27 -148.92
CA PRO A 12 84.71 49.62 -148.93
C PRO A 12 83.65 50.70 -149.14
N GLY A 13 83.45 51.56 -148.13
CA GLY A 13 82.55 52.71 -148.20
C GLY A 13 81.41 52.74 -147.17
N GLU A 14 81.18 51.66 -146.42
CA GLU A 14 80.17 51.62 -145.35
C GLU A 14 80.82 51.73 -143.94
N PRO A 15 80.24 52.49 -142.99
CA PRO A 15 80.74 52.59 -141.63
C PRO A 15 80.60 51.27 -140.85
N ILE A 16 81.61 50.94 -140.04
CA ILE A 16 81.66 49.72 -139.22
C ILE A 16 80.73 49.91 -138.01
N GLU A 17 79.62 49.17 -137.94
CA GLU A 17 78.78 49.11 -136.74
C GLU A 17 79.37 48.15 -135.70
N VAL A 18 79.57 48.66 -134.47
CA VAL A 18 80.02 47.87 -133.31
C VAL A 18 78.83 47.72 -132.37
N SER A 19 78.25 46.51 -132.29
CA SER A 19 77.19 46.18 -131.34
C SER A 19 77.79 45.74 -130.00
N VAL A 20 77.59 46.54 -128.94
CA VAL A 20 78.01 46.21 -127.57
C VAL A 20 76.81 45.74 -126.77
N LEU A 21 76.80 44.47 -126.36
CA LEU A 21 75.74 43.90 -125.53
C LEU A 21 75.95 44.28 -124.05
N ASN A 22 75.18 45.25 -123.56
CA ASN A 22 75.29 45.77 -122.20
C ASN A 22 74.34 45.00 -121.24
N VAL A 23 74.84 43.98 -120.56
CA VAL A 23 74.07 43.22 -119.56
C VAL A 23 74.27 43.85 -118.17
N GLY A 24 73.31 44.64 -117.69
CA GLY A 24 73.34 45.22 -116.35
C GLY A 24 72.93 44.20 -115.28
N TYR A 25 73.83 43.89 -114.34
CA TYR A 25 73.50 43.08 -113.16
C TYR A 25 72.82 43.94 -112.08
N ARG A 26 71.66 43.51 -111.54
CA ARG A 26 71.02 44.14 -110.37
C ARG A 26 71.95 44.01 -109.15
N GLY A 27 72.06 45.08 -108.36
CA GLY A 27 72.85 45.09 -107.12
C GLY A 27 72.34 44.09 -106.07
N PRO A 28 73.18 43.69 -105.10
CA PRO A 28 72.80 42.72 -104.08
C PRO A 28 71.61 43.23 -103.25
N GLN A 29 70.68 42.33 -102.95
CA GLN A 29 69.54 42.61 -102.07
C GLN A 29 70.04 43.05 -100.68
N GLY A 30 69.45 44.09 -100.10
CA GLY A 30 69.84 44.63 -98.80
C GLY A 30 69.64 43.66 -97.64
N ASP A 31 70.42 43.85 -96.58
CA ASP A 31 70.40 42.99 -95.38
C ASP A 31 68.99 42.86 -94.80
N LEU A 32 68.65 41.66 -94.34
CA LEU A 32 67.35 41.39 -93.71
C LEU A 32 67.20 42.30 -92.47
N GLY A 33 66.05 42.98 -92.34
CA GLY A 33 65.76 43.81 -91.16
C GLY A 33 65.79 43.00 -89.86
N PRO A 34 65.99 43.65 -88.69
CA PRO A 34 66.09 42.94 -87.42
C PRO A 34 64.80 42.17 -87.12
N ALA A 35 64.96 40.93 -86.62
CA ALA A 35 63.83 40.07 -86.29
C ALA A 35 62.97 40.70 -85.18
N ASN A 36 61.65 40.67 -85.36
CA ASN A 36 60.72 41.17 -84.35
C ASN A 36 60.69 40.20 -83.14
N VAL A 37 60.89 40.74 -81.96
CA VAL A 37 60.87 40.05 -80.67
C VAL A 37 59.66 40.53 -79.88
N LEU A 38 58.76 39.60 -79.56
CA LEU A 38 57.63 39.83 -78.65
C LEU A 38 57.91 39.12 -77.33
N THR A 39 58.05 39.89 -76.25
CA THR A 39 58.23 39.36 -74.91
C THR A 39 56.95 39.46 -74.09
N VAL A 40 56.66 38.49 -73.24
CA VAL A 40 55.58 38.63 -72.25
C VAL A 40 56.09 39.49 -71.11
N GLY A 41 55.35 40.56 -70.82
CA GLY A 41 55.62 41.46 -69.71
C GLY A 41 54.91 41.01 -68.45
N THR A 42 54.19 41.92 -67.79
CA THR A 42 53.47 41.61 -66.56
C THR A 42 52.18 40.84 -66.87
N VAL A 43 51.92 39.82 -66.06
CA VAL A 43 50.61 39.16 -65.98
C VAL A 43 50.06 39.45 -64.59
N THR A 44 49.05 40.32 -64.52
CA THR A 44 48.44 40.73 -63.25
C THR A 44 47.06 40.11 -63.09
N THR A 45 46.72 39.75 -61.86
CA THR A 45 45.36 39.32 -61.54
C THR A 45 44.48 40.55 -61.32
N GLY A 46 43.49 40.74 -62.18
CA GLY A 46 42.53 41.83 -62.10
C GLY A 46 41.44 41.60 -61.06
N ALA A 47 40.72 42.66 -60.72
CA ALA A 47 39.54 42.57 -59.85
C ALA A 47 38.47 41.64 -60.46
N ALA A 48 37.71 40.97 -59.60
CA ALA A 48 36.67 40.06 -60.06
C ALA A 48 35.55 40.79 -60.80
N GLY A 49 34.98 40.16 -61.84
CA GLY A 49 33.98 40.74 -62.72
C GLY A 49 34.49 41.76 -63.76
N SER A 50 35.77 42.14 -63.74
CA SER A 50 36.36 43.01 -64.77
C SER A 50 36.55 42.27 -66.11
N LYS A 51 36.74 43.00 -67.21
CA LYS A 51 37.09 42.38 -68.51
C LYS A 51 38.58 42.04 -68.54
N ALA A 52 38.94 40.91 -69.13
CA ALA A 52 40.34 40.62 -69.44
C ALA A 52 40.88 41.64 -70.45
N SER A 53 42.13 42.05 -70.27
CA SER A 53 42.80 43.00 -71.16
C SER A 53 44.20 42.55 -71.50
N ALA A 54 44.66 42.98 -72.68
CA ALA A 54 46.01 42.79 -73.14
C ALA A 54 46.46 44.08 -73.85
N GLU A 55 47.67 44.54 -73.55
CA GLU A 55 48.25 45.75 -74.10
C GLU A 55 49.68 45.49 -74.56
N LEU A 56 49.99 45.93 -75.77
CA LEU A 56 51.32 45.83 -76.34
C LEU A 56 52.06 47.16 -76.13
N THR A 57 53.18 47.12 -75.44
CA THR A 57 54.05 48.28 -75.21
C THR A 57 55.40 48.10 -75.91
N GLY A 58 56.13 49.19 -76.12
CA GLY A 58 57.39 49.20 -76.89
C GLY A 58 57.18 49.42 -78.39
N THR A 59 58.29 49.42 -79.14
CA THR A 59 58.30 49.67 -80.60
C THR A 59 59.08 48.58 -81.29
N ALA A 60 58.71 48.22 -82.52
CA ALA A 60 59.45 47.25 -83.31
C ALA A 60 60.97 47.59 -83.39
N PRO A 61 61.86 46.59 -83.32
CA PRO A 61 61.55 45.17 -83.30
C PRO A 61 61.21 44.59 -81.90
N SER A 62 61.31 45.33 -80.79
CA SER A 62 61.15 44.75 -79.44
C SER A 62 59.89 45.26 -78.74
N GLN A 63 58.90 44.40 -78.59
CA GLN A 63 57.59 44.73 -78.02
C GLN A 63 57.26 43.83 -76.84
N THR A 64 56.46 44.32 -75.89
CA THR A 64 56.12 43.63 -74.65
C THR A 64 54.61 43.52 -74.49
N LEU A 65 54.08 42.32 -74.39
CA LEU A 65 52.67 42.05 -74.14
C LEU A 65 52.39 41.99 -72.64
N ASN A 66 51.66 42.96 -72.11
CA ASN A 66 51.17 42.94 -70.73
C ASN A 66 49.72 42.50 -70.71
N MET A 67 49.33 41.71 -69.71
CA MET A 67 47.99 41.13 -69.60
C MET A 67 47.43 41.31 -68.20
N THR A 68 46.13 41.60 -68.12
CA THR A 68 45.37 41.54 -66.87
C THR A 68 44.27 40.49 -66.99
N ILE A 69 44.32 39.48 -66.12
CA ILE A 69 43.34 38.39 -66.05
C ILE A 69 42.49 38.55 -64.79
N PRO A 70 41.18 38.85 -64.90
CA PRO A 70 40.27 38.98 -63.76
C PRO A 70 40.22 37.69 -62.93
N ARG A 71 40.27 37.80 -61.60
CA ARG A 71 39.95 36.68 -60.71
C ARG A 71 38.47 36.31 -60.81
N GLY A 72 38.10 35.07 -60.50
CA GLY A 72 36.69 34.71 -60.29
C GLY A 72 36.06 35.45 -59.11
N ASP A 73 34.76 35.69 -59.19
CA ASP A 73 33.99 36.23 -58.06
C ASP A 73 34.05 35.24 -56.88
N THR A 74 34.11 35.78 -55.66
CA THR A 74 34.04 34.94 -54.47
C THR A 74 32.63 34.36 -54.33
N GLY A 75 32.52 33.04 -54.21
CA GLY A 75 31.24 32.39 -53.97
C GLY A 75 30.60 32.89 -52.68
N THR A 76 29.27 32.99 -52.67
CA THR A 76 28.53 33.35 -51.45
C THR A 76 28.77 32.30 -50.37
N ALA A 77 29.06 32.72 -49.14
CA ALA A 77 29.23 31.80 -48.02
C ALA A 77 27.92 31.05 -47.73
N ALA A 78 28.01 29.73 -47.52
CA ALA A 78 26.86 28.95 -47.05
C ALA A 78 26.56 29.30 -45.58
N THR A 79 25.28 29.34 -45.22
CA THR A 79 24.83 29.60 -43.85
C THR A 79 24.06 28.40 -43.30
N VAL A 80 24.15 28.21 -41.97
CA VAL A 80 23.36 27.22 -41.24
C VAL A 80 22.72 27.94 -40.05
N SER A 81 21.41 27.77 -39.89
CA SER A 81 20.64 28.35 -38.80
C SER A 81 19.73 27.32 -38.15
N LEU A 82 19.35 27.57 -36.89
CA LEU A 82 18.34 26.78 -36.20
C LEU A 82 16.96 27.30 -36.57
N GLY A 83 16.08 26.39 -36.96
CA GLY A 83 14.65 26.66 -37.08
C GLY A 83 13.92 26.33 -35.79
N THR A 84 12.93 25.45 -35.86
CA THR A 84 12.14 25.05 -34.69
C THR A 84 12.84 23.96 -33.88
N VAL A 85 12.75 24.04 -32.55
CA VAL A 85 13.01 22.92 -31.65
C VAL A 85 11.68 22.51 -31.04
N THR A 86 11.23 21.29 -31.34
CA THR A 86 9.95 20.76 -30.86
C THR A 86 10.17 19.50 -30.03
N THR A 87 9.28 19.27 -29.05
CA THR A 87 9.30 18.03 -28.28
C THR A 87 8.42 16.98 -28.94
N GLY A 88 9.01 15.84 -29.30
CA GLY A 88 8.32 14.69 -29.89
C GLY A 88 7.68 13.77 -28.86
N ALA A 89 6.93 12.77 -29.33
CA ALA A 89 6.38 11.71 -28.49
C ALA A 89 7.51 10.90 -27.81
N ALA A 90 7.25 10.42 -26.60
CA ALA A 90 8.21 9.58 -25.88
C ALA A 90 8.47 8.26 -26.62
N GLY A 91 9.71 7.75 -26.53
CA GLY A 91 10.16 6.55 -27.23
C GLY A 91 10.37 6.69 -28.75
N SER A 92 10.08 7.85 -29.36
CA SER A 92 10.38 8.09 -30.79
C SER A 92 11.88 8.37 -31.02
N SER A 93 12.36 8.26 -32.26
CA SER A 93 13.73 8.64 -32.61
C SER A 93 13.86 10.17 -32.77
N VAL A 94 15.06 10.70 -32.52
CA VAL A 94 15.39 12.10 -32.84
C VAL A 94 15.28 12.30 -34.35
N SER A 95 14.62 13.38 -34.78
CA SER A 95 14.53 13.73 -36.20
C SER A 95 15.04 15.15 -36.46
N ILE A 96 15.82 15.30 -37.53
CA ILE A 96 16.33 16.58 -38.01
C ILE A 96 15.87 16.76 -39.46
N THR A 97 15.26 17.91 -39.77
CA THR A 97 14.83 18.24 -41.14
C THR A 97 15.42 19.59 -41.56
N ASN A 98 15.91 19.66 -42.81
CA ASN A 98 16.32 20.94 -43.40
C ASN A 98 15.13 21.55 -44.15
N SER A 99 14.66 22.72 -43.69
CA SER A 99 13.61 23.50 -44.37
C SER A 99 14.17 24.61 -45.25
N GLY A 100 15.49 24.82 -45.22
CA GLY A 100 16.21 25.80 -46.05
C GLY A 100 16.75 25.19 -47.35
N THR A 101 17.74 25.86 -47.94
CA THR A 101 18.44 25.38 -49.15
C THR A 101 19.79 24.77 -48.80
N SER A 102 20.52 24.25 -49.79
CA SER A 102 21.91 23.78 -49.61
C SER A 102 22.90 24.91 -49.33
N ALA A 103 22.58 26.15 -49.71
CA ALA A 103 23.39 27.34 -49.44
C ALA A 103 22.94 28.09 -48.17
N ALA A 104 21.72 27.87 -47.70
CA ALA A 104 21.17 28.49 -46.49
C ALA A 104 20.29 27.48 -45.74
N ALA A 105 20.92 26.58 -44.99
CA ALA A 105 20.23 25.52 -44.28
C ALA A 105 19.50 26.04 -43.03
N VAL A 106 18.29 25.55 -42.80
CA VAL A 106 17.47 25.84 -41.61
C VAL A 106 17.08 24.50 -40.99
N LEU A 107 17.77 24.13 -39.91
CA LEU A 107 17.61 22.82 -39.29
C LEU A 107 16.53 22.86 -38.21
N ASN A 108 15.46 22.09 -38.43
CA ASN A 108 14.39 21.88 -37.46
C ASN A 108 14.64 20.57 -36.71
N PHE A 109 14.56 20.63 -35.38
CA PHE A 109 14.77 19.50 -34.48
C PHE A 109 13.45 19.06 -33.86
N THR A 110 13.24 17.75 -33.82
CA THR A 110 12.23 17.12 -32.96
C THR A 110 12.96 16.22 -31.96
N ILE A 111 12.89 16.59 -30.69
CA ILE A 111 13.54 15.90 -29.58
C ILE A 111 12.46 15.14 -28.81
N PRO A 112 12.45 13.79 -28.81
CA PRO A 112 11.50 13.00 -28.05
C PRO A 112 11.48 13.40 -26.57
N ARG A 113 10.29 13.51 -25.96
CA ARG A 113 10.21 13.60 -24.49
C ARG A 113 10.75 12.31 -23.88
N GLY A 114 11.31 12.38 -22.67
CA GLY A 114 11.53 11.17 -21.88
C GLY A 114 10.23 10.42 -21.60
N ASP A 115 10.32 9.12 -21.39
CA ASP A 115 9.17 8.35 -20.91
C ASP A 115 8.66 8.91 -19.59
N THR A 116 7.35 8.78 -19.34
CA THR A 116 6.79 9.16 -18.05
C THR A 116 7.43 8.27 -16.98
N GLY A 117 7.90 8.88 -15.89
CA GLY A 117 8.44 8.12 -14.77
C GLY A 117 7.42 7.10 -14.28
N LEU A 118 7.89 5.98 -13.75
CA LEU A 118 7.00 5.03 -13.08
C LEU A 118 6.19 5.77 -12.02
N VAL A 119 4.90 5.45 -11.92
CA VAL A 119 4.07 5.93 -10.80
C VAL A 119 4.76 5.50 -9.51
N GLY A 120 4.94 6.44 -8.57
CA GLY A 120 5.53 6.12 -7.28
C GLY A 120 4.74 5.02 -6.60
N GLU A 121 5.43 4.09 -5.92
CA GLU A 121 4.78 3.07 -5.11
C GLU A 121 3.76 3.72 -4.16
N ALA A 122 2.62 3.07 -3.98
CA ALA A 122 1.63 3.52 -3.03
C ALA A 122 2.26 3.63 -1.64
N GLY A 123 1.98 4.72 -0.92
CA GLY A 123 2.38 4.83 0.49
C GLY A 123 1.79 3.67 1.32
N PRO A 124 2.41 3.32 2.46
CA PRO A 124 1.88 2.27 3.32
C PRO A 124 0.42 2.58 3.72
N ALA A 125 -0.42 1.55 3.76
CA ALA A 125 -1.80 1.69 4.21
C ALA A 125 -1.83 2.13 5.67
N ASN A 126 -2.77 3.01 6.04
CA ASN A 126 -2.99 3.34 7.45
C ASN A 126 -3.60 2.13 8.17
N GLU A 127 -3.02 1.74 9.29
CA GLU A 127 -3.53 0.72 10.19
C GLU A 127 -4.09 1.40 11.44
N LEU A 128 -5.39 1.18 11.71
CA LEU A 128 -6.06 1.65 12.91
C LEU A 128 -6.34 0.46 13.82
N GLU A 129 -5.81 0.51 15.03
CA GLU A 129 -6.09 -0.47 16.09
C GLU A 129 -6.95 0.15 17.18
N ILE A 130 -7.82 -0.65 17.80
CA ILE A 130 -8.53 -0.22 19.01
C ILE A 130 -7.58 -0.31 20.19
N GLY A 131 -7.33 0.83 20.84
CA GLY A 131 -6.56 0.88 22.07
C GLY A 131 -7.44 0.61 23.28
N THR A 132 -7.59 1.61 24.13
CA THR A 132 -8.40 1.51 25.34
C THR A 132 -9.88 1.81 25.05
N VAL A 133 -10.76 0.99 25.62
CA VAL A 133 -12.19 1.30 25.73
C VAL A 133 -12.50 1.42 27.21
N THR A 134 -12.77 2.64 27.67
CA THR A 134 -12.99 2.93 29.09
C THR A 134 -14.43 3.34 29.34
N THR A 135 -14.96 2.97 30.51
CA THR A 135 -16.30 3.42 30.93
C THR A 135 -16.16 4.76 31.66
N GLY A 136 -16.73 5.82 31.08
CA GLY A 136 -16.79 7.16 31.67
C GLY A 136 -17.84 7.29 32.78
N ALA A 137 -17.77 8.38 33.53
CA ALA A 137 -18.77 8.72 34.54
C ALA A 137 -20.16 8.91 33.93
N ALA A 138 -21.21 8.66 34.71
CA ALA A 138 -22.57 8.89 34.25
C ALA A 138 -22.80 10.40 33.97
N GLY A 139 -23.48 10.70 32.87
CA GLY A 139 -23.71 12.07 32.41
C GLY A 139 -22.52 12.75 31.71
N SER A 140 -21.33 12.13 31.61
CA SER A 140 -20.24 12.68 30.79
C SER A 140 -20.49 12.47 29.29
N LYS A 141 -19.81 13.22 28.42
CA LYS A 141 -19.86 12.98 26.98
C LYS A 141 -19.00 11.77 26.60
N ALA A 142 -19.41 11.03 25.58
CA ALA A 142 -18.51 10.07 24.93
C ALA A 142 -17.35 10.81 24.25
N SER A 143 -16.16 10.22 24.27
CA SER A 143 -14.98 10.77 23.60
C SER A 143 -14.23 9.71 22.81
N ALA A 144 -13.54 10.18 21.77
CA ALA A 144 -12.65 9.38 20.93
C ALA A 144 -11.36 10.18 20.74
N GLU A 145 -10.22 9.53 20.91
CA GLU A 145 -8.90 10.12 20.72
C GLU A 145 -8.03 9.18 19.89
N LEU A 146 -7.41 9.73 18.84
CA LEU A 146 -6.46 9.01 18.02
C LEU A 146 -5.05 9.37 18.47
N THR A 147 -4.26 8.35 18.83
CA THR A 147 -2.85 8.50 19.21
C THR A 147 -1.95 7.76 18.22
N GLY A 148 -0.66 8.10 18.17
CA GLY A 148 0.31 7.50 17.26
C GLY A 148 0.52 8.30 15.97
N THR A 149 1.35 7.77 15.08
CA THR A 149 1.72 8.41 13.81
C THR A 149 1.43 7.44 12.67
N ALA A 150 0.95 7.96 11.53
CA ALA A 150 0.76 7.15 10.33
C ALA A 150 2.03 6.33 9.99
N PRO A 151 1.88 5.07 9.54
CA PRO A 151 0.60 4.42 9.25
C PRO A 151 -0.15 3.88 10.47
N ASN A 152 0.53 3.64 11.60
CA ASN A 152 -0.03 2.88 12.73
C ASN A 152 -0.59 3.81 13.80
N GLN A 153 -1.91 3.84 13.92
CA GLN A 153 -2.62 4.73 14.83
C GLN A 153 -3.55 3.94 15.74
N THR A 154 -3.73 4.42 16.96
CA THR A 154 -4.55 3.75 17.98
C THR A 154 -5.74 4.62 18.32
N LEU A 155 -6.94 4.09 18.16
CA LEU A 155 -8.20 4.74 18.53
C LEU A 155 -8.59 4.36 19.96
N ASN A 156 -8.58 5.34 20.85
CA ASN A 156 -9.03 5.21 22.24
C ASN A 156 -10.44 5.78 22.39
N LEU A 157 -11.30 5.08 23.12
CA LEU A 157 -12.70 5.43 23.34
C LEU A 157 -13.01 5.54 24.83
N THR A 158 -13.80 6.55 25.21
CA THR A 158 -14.45 6.64 26.52
C THR A 158 -15.96 6.66 26.34
N ILE A 159 -16.65 5.67 26.89
CA ILE A 159 -18.11 5.51 26.78
C ILE A 159 -18.73 5.74 28.18
N PRO A 160 -19.53 6.79 28.41
CA PRO A 160 -20.14 7.07 29.71
C PRO A 160 -21.11 5.95 30.12
N ARG A 161 -21.12 5.58 31.41
CA ARG A 161 -22.17 4.68 31.92
C ARG A 161 -23.53 5.39 31.95
N GLY A 162 -24.61 4.63 31.87
CA GLY A 162 -25.95 5.17 32.12
C GLY A 162 -26.13 5.63 33.56
N ASP A 163 -27.00 6.62 33.78
CA ASP A 163 -27.37 7.06 35.13
C ASP A 163 -27.91 5.88 35.95
N LYS A 164 -27.66 5.91 37.25
CA LYS A 164 -28.25 4.93 38.16
C LYS A 164 -29.76 5.08 38.08
N GLY A 165 -30.46 3.97 37.83
CA GLY A 165 -31.92 3.95 37.89
C GLY A 165 -32.43 4.38 39.27
N ASP A 166 -33.59 5.02 39.29
CA ASP A 166 -34.21 5.47 40.54
C ASP A 166 -34.39 4.29 41.52
N THR A 167 -34.23 4.58 42.80
CA THR A 167 -34.53 3.61 43.86
C THR A 167 -36.02 3.24 43.76
N GLY A 168 -36.30 1.94 43.70
CA GLY A 168 -37.69 1.46 43.71
C GLY A 168 -38.45 1.98 44.92
N SER A 169 -39.75 2.23 44.75
CA SER A 169 -40.62 2.63 45.85
C SER A 169 -40.56 1.61 46.99
N THR A 170 -40.46 2.07 48.24
CA THR A 170 -40.62 1.21 49.42
C THR A 170 -41.95 0.45 49.32
N GLY A 171 -41.91 -0.87 49.50
CA GLY A 171 -43.10 -1.70 49.53
C GLY A 171 -44.08 -1.23 50.62
N ALA A 172 -45.38 -1.39 50.39
CA ALA A 172 -46.38 -1.07 51.39
C ALA A 172 -46.11 -1.86 52.69
N THR A 173 -46.28 -1.20 53.84
CA THR A 173 -46.24 -1.89 55.14
C THR A 173 -47.29 -2.99 55.17
N GLY A 174 -46.89 -4.22 55.52
CA GLY A 174 -47.82 -5.34 55.67
C GLY A 174 -48.90 -5.04 56.70
N ALA A 175 -50.14 -5.46 56.45
CA ALA A 175 -51.24 -5.26 57.38
C ALA A 175 -50.99 -6.03 58.69
N ALA A 176 -51.17 -5.36 59.83
CA ALA A 176 -51.03 -5.97 61.14
C ALA A 176 -52.12 -7.03 61.38
N VAL A 177 -51.77 -8.09 62.09
CA VAL A 177 -52.67 -9.19 62.44
C VAL A 177 -52.88 -9.28 63.95
N GLU A 178 -54.07 -9.71 64.35
CA GLU A 178 -54.39 -10.12 65.72
C GLU A 178 -54.50 -11.64 65.77
N LEU A 179 -54.07 -12.22 66.90
CA LEU A 179 -54.13 -13.65 67.16
C LEU A 179 -55.02 -13.93 68.36
N GLN A 180 -55.82 -14.98 68.28
CA GLN A 180 -56.58 -15.47 69.43
C GLN A 180 -56.64 -17.00 69.44
N ALA A 181 -56.92 -17.55 70.62
CA ALA A 181 -57.36 -18.93 70.79
C ALA A 181 -58.84 -18.92 71.18
N ASN A 182 -59.68 -19.66 70.45
CA ASN A 182 -61.03 -19.97 70.92
C ASN A 182 -61.06 -21.39 71.50
N SER A 183 -62.26 -21.90 71.82
CA SER A 183 -62.42 -23.24 72.41
C SER A 183 -61.95 -24.40 71.53
N THR A 184 -61.69 -24.19 70.24
CA THR A 184 -61.39 -25.23 69.25
C THR A 184 -60.20 -24.94 68.35
N HIS A 185 -59.84 -23.69 68.07
CA HIS A 185 -58.79 -23.31 67.11
C HIS A 185 -57.96 -22.10 67.57
N ILE A 186 -56.69 -22.05 67.16
CA ILE A 186 -55.94 -20.80 67.04
C ILE A 186 -56.35 -20.16 65.72
N GLN A 187 -56.66 -18.87 65.81
CA GLN A 187 -57.16 -18.09 64.68
C GLN A 187 -56.39 -16.80 64.55
N TRP A 188 -56.40 -16.25 63.34
CA TRP A 188 -55.89 -14.91 63.08
C TRP A 188 -56.93 -14.07 62.33
N ARG A 189 -56.79 -12.75 62.44
CA ARG A 189 -57.47 -11.78 61.57
C ARG A 189 -56.58 -10.58 61.35
N TYR A 190 -56.88 -9.76 60.36
CA TYR A 190 -56.32 -8.41 60.30
C TYR A 190 -56.89 -7.54 61.43
N VAL A 191 -56.07 -6.66 61.99
CA VAL A 191 -56.51 -5.67 63.00
C VAL A 191 -57.71 -4.89 62.45
N GLY A 192 -58.81 -4.81 63.21
CA GLY A 192 -60.06 -4.18 62.80
C GLY A 192 -60.97 -5.03 61.91
N GLY A 193 -60.54 -6.23 61.50
CA GLY A 193 -61.36 -7.20 60.77
C GLY A 193 -62.45 -7.83 61.65
N THR A 194 -63.59 -8.19 61.05
CA THR A 194 -64.70 -8.82 61.78
C THR A 194 -64.69 -10.34 61.70
N THR A 195 -63.87 -10.92 60.82
CA THR A 195 -63.85 -12.36 60.54
C THR A 195 -62.51 -12.97 60.96
N TRP A 196 -62.58 -14.08 61.71
CA TRP A 196 -61.42 -14.85 62.15
C TRP A 196 -61.20 -16.06 61.23
N THR A 197 -59.94 -16.29 60.84
CA THR A 197 -59.52 -17.42 60.00
C THR A 197 -58.85 -18.48 60.86
N ASN A 198 -59.32 -19.73 60.80
CA ASN A 198 -58.72 -20.87 61.49
C ASN A 198 -57.34 -21.19 60.91
N VAL A 199 -56.33 -21.33 61.78
CA VAL A 199 -54.98 -21.76 61.38
C VAL A 199 -54.73 -23.20 61.81
N VAL A 200 -54.97 -23.48 63.09
CA VAL A 200 -54.69 -24.80 63.67
C VAL A 200 -55.77 -25.15 64.68
N SER A 201 -56.19 -26.41 64.67
CA SER A 201 -57.11 -26.93 65.69
C SER A 201 -56.37 -27.17 67.00
N LEU A 202 -56.98 -26.83 68.14
CA LEU A 202 -56.39 -27.09 69.45
C LEU A 202 -56.21 -28.59 69.69
N ALA A 203 -57.14 -29.42 69.21
CA ALA A 203 -57.10 -30.87 69.36
C ALA A 203 -55.86 -31.51 68.69
N SER A 204 -55.41 -30.98 67.55
CA SER A 204 -54.21 -31.49 66.86
C SER A 204 -52.89 -31.09 67.51
N ILE A 205 -52.91 -30.11 68.42
CA ILE A 205 -51.70 -29.64 69.15
C ILE A 205 -51.72 -30.03 70.63
N THR A 206 -52.82 -30.56 71.16
CA THR A 206 -52.87 -31.19 72.48
C THR A 206 -52.49 -32.66 72.40
N GLY A 207 -51.26 -32.99 72.80
CA GLY A 207 -50.90 -34.34 73.23
C GLY A 207 -51.45 -34.67 74.63
N PRO A 208 -51.31 -35.93 75.11
CA PRO A 208 -51.62 -36.25 76.51
C PRO A 208 -50.85 -35.36 77.48
N ALA A 209 -51.47 -34.97 78.59
CA ALA A 209 -50.87 -34.06 79.58
C ALA A 209 -49.52 -34.61 80.10
N GLY A 210 -48.44 -33.89 79.83
CA GLY A 210 -47.08 -34.23 80.30
C GLY A 210 -46.82 -33.78 81.75
N ALA A 211 -45.93 -34.50 82.45
CA ALA A 211 -45.44 -34.09 83.76
C ALA A 211 -44.70 -32.73 83.70
N ALA A 212 -44.75 -31.95 84.78
CA ALA A 212 -44.20 -30.59 84.84
C ALA A 212 -42.69 -30.56 84.57
N GLY A 213 -42.27 -29.90 83.48
CA GLY A 213 -40.87 -29.65 83.14
C GLY A 213 -40.38 -28.28 83.59
N THR A 214 -39.09 -28.19 83.95
CA THR A 214 -38.35 -26.95 84.22
C THR A 214 -38.24 -26.05 82.98
N ASN A 215 -38.27 -24.72 83.19
CA ASN A 215 -38.26 -23.71 82.12
C ASN A 215 -37.10 -23.88 81.12
N GLY A 216 -37.44 -24.02 79.84
CA GLY A 216 -36.50 -23.92 78.71
C GLY A 216 -36.22 -22.46 78.35
N THR A 217 -34.99 -22.16 77.99
CA THR A 217 -34.54 -20.87 77.45
C THR A 217 -35.20 -20.56 76.10
N ASN A 218 -35.50 -19.28 75.83
CA ASN A 218 -36.08 -18.80 74.57
C ASN A 218 -35.31 -19.27 73.32
N GLY A 219 -36.05 -19.70 72.30
CA GLY A 219 -35.52 -20.02 70.98
C GLY A 219 -35.04 -18.76 70.24
N THR A 220 -33.89 -18.87 69.61
CA THR A 220 -33.34 -17.88 68.68
C THR A 220 -34.21 -17.77 67.42
N ASN A 221 -34.41 -16.55 66.89
CA ASN A 221 -35.05 -16.32 65.60
C ASN A 221 -34.40 -17.15 64.48
N GLY A 222 -35.21 -17.61 63.53
CA GLY A 222 -34.73 -18.27 62.32
C GLY A 222 -33.77 -17.36 61.54
N THR A 223 -32.71 -17.96 60.99
CA THR A 223 -31.77 -17.28 60.11
C THR A 223 -32.51 -16.72 58.89
N ASN A 224 -32.31 -15.44 58.59
CA ASN A 224 -32.60 -14.91 57.26
C ASN A 224 -31.92 -15.80 56.21
N GLY A 225 -32.57 -16.01 55.07
CA GLY A 225 -31.93 -16.69 53.93
C GLY A 225 -30.59 -16.02 53.63
N THR A 226 -29.58 -16.84 53.36
CA THR A 226 -28.24 -16.37 53.01
C THR A 226 -28.32 -15.45 51.80
N ASN A 227 -27.88 -14.20 51.96
CA ASN A 227 -27.45 -13.42 50.81
C ASN A 227 -26.34 -14.22 50.11
N GLY A 228 -26.40 -14.37 48.79
CA GLY A 228 -25.32 -14.99 48.03
C GLY A 228 -24.04 -14.18 48.20
N THR A 229 -23.12 -14.65 49.05
CA THR A 229 -21.81 -14.05 49.25
C THR A 229 -20.76 -14.98 48.64
N PHE A 230 -19.75 -14.40 48.00
CA PHE A 230 -18.54 -15.12 47.56
C PHE A 230 -17.64 -15.59 48.72
N ALA A 231 -18.16 -15.59 49.96
CA ALA A 231 -17.38 -15.84 51.18
C ALA A 231 -17.37 -17.34 51.58
N ASP A 232 -18.29 -18.14 51.03
CA ASP A 232 -18.34 -19.57 51.32
C ASP A 232 -17.29 -20.31 50.49
N ALA A 233 -16.49 -21.13 51.18
CA ALA A 233 -15.49 -21.95 50.52
C ALA A 233 -16.16 -22.90 49.52
N GLN A 234 -15.59 -22.97 48.31
CA GLN A 234 -16.05 -23.92 47.30
C GLN A 234 -15.93 -25.35 47.84
N THR A 235 -17.04 -26.11 47.78
CA THR A 235 -17.03 -27.50 48.21
C THR A 235 -16.32 -28.37 47.18
N ILE A 236 -15.36 -29.17 47.64
CA ILE A 236 -14.57 -30.08 46.78
C ILE A 236 -15.20 -31.47 46.79
N SER A 237 -15.40 -32.07 45.61
CA SER A 237 -15.85 -33.44 45.41
C SER A 237 -14.82 -34.24 44.61
N ALA A 238 -14.07 -35.11 45.29
CA ALA A 238 -13.06 -35.95 44.63
C ALA A 238 -13.67 -37.18 43.95
N LYS A 239 -13.21 -37.47 42.73
CA LYS A 239 -13.61 -38.59 41.87
C LYS A 239 -12.38 -39.38 41.45
N THR A 240 -12.49 -40.71 41.48
CA THR A 240 -11.42 -41.65 41.07
C THR A 240 -11.84 -42.53 39.90
N ALA A 241 -13.05 -42.33 39.36
CA ALA A 241 -13.63 -43.08 38.24
C ALA A 241 -14.46 -42.12 37.36
N SER A 242 -14.85 -42.59 36.16
CA SER A 242 -15.79 -41.87 35.31
C SER A 242 -17.08 -41.57 36.06
N TYR A 243 -17.67 -40.41 35.76
CA TYR A 243 -18.71 -39.84 36.61
C TYR A 243 -19.74 -39.07 35.78
N THR A 244 -21.02 -39.30 36.04
CA THR A 244 -22.12 -38.51 35.48
C THR A 244 -22.52 -37.45 36.49
N LEU A 245 -22.64 -36.19 36.05
CA LEU A 245 -23.00 -35.09 36.93
C LEU A 245 -24.38 -35.30 37.56
N VAL A 246 -24.52 -34.90 38.82
CA VAL A 246 -25.81 -34.87 39.52
C VAL A 246 -26.10 -33.47 40.03
N ILE A 247 -27.37 -33.15 40.32
CA ILE A 247 -27.80 -31.79 40.68
C ILE A 247 -27.00 -31.20 41.86
N GLY A 248 -26.52 -32.05 42.77
CA GLY A 248 -25.71 -31.64 43.91
C GLY A 248 -24.28 -31.20 43.58
N ASP A 249 -23.83 -31.30 42.32
CA ASP A 249 -22.51 -30.84 41.89
C ASP A 249 -22.48 -29.35 41.52
N ALA A 250 -23.64 -28.69 41.46
CA ALA A 250 -23.75 -27.26 41.20
C ALA A 250 -22.88 -26.44 42.18
N GLY A 251 -21.99 -25.61 41.63
CA GLY A 251 -21.09 -24.73 42.38
C GLY A 251 -19.89 -25.42 43.03
N LYS A 252 -19.71 -26.74 42.83
CA LYS A 252 -18.59 -27.50 43.41
C LYS A 252 -17.36 -27.53 42.50
N LEU A 253 -16.22 -27.83 43.11
CA LEU A 253 -15.01 -28.26 42.40
C LEU A 253 -14.94 -29.79 42.39
N LEU A 254 -15.07 -30.38 41.21
CA LEU A 254 -14.86 -31.80 40.99
C LEU A 254 -13.38 -32.05 40.68
N THR A 255 -12.72 -32.81 41.55
CA THR A 255 -11.31 -33.19 41.35
C THR A 255 -11.21 -34.63 40.87
N PHE A 256 -10.42 -34.87 39.83
CA PHE A 256 -10.21 -36.20 39.26
C PHE A 256 -8.82 -36.69 39.60
N SER A 257 -8.69 -37.72 40.45
CA SER A 257 -7.42 -38.10 41.09
C SER A 257 -6.91 -39.51 40.74
N ALA A 258 -7.45 -40.15 39.69
CA ALA A 258 -6.97 -41.47 39.26
C ALA A 258 -5.50 -41.45 38.78
N SER A 259 -4.75 -42.49 39.13
CA SER A 259 -3.30 -42.59 38.87
C SER A 259 -2.93 -42.93 37.42
N GLY A 260 -3.89 -43.21 36.55
CA GLY A 260 -3.68 -43.46 35.11
C GLY A 260 -4.96 -43.91 34.40
N GLY A 261 -4.91 -43.95 33.05
CA GLY A 261 -6.06 -44.29 32.21
C GLY A 261 -6.83 -43.06 31.72
N THR A 262 -8.09 -43.26 31.35
CA THR A 262 -9.01 -42.20 30.88
C THR A 262 -10.24 -42.19 31.77
N LEU A 263 -10.65 -40.99 32.18
CA LEU A 263 -11.90 -40.73 32.89
C LEU A 263 -12.82 -39.90 32.00
N THR A 264 -14.09 -40.26 31.98
CA THR A 264 -15.13 -39.49 31.30
C THR A 264 -16.01 -38.82 32.34
N LEU A 265 -16.14 -37.50 32.23
CA LEU A 265 -17.17 -36.74 32.92
C LEU A 265 -18.36 -36.58 31.97
N THR A 266 -19.49 -37.18 32.32
CA THR A 266 -20.71 -37.11 31.51
C THR A 266 -21.63 -36.00 31.99
N VAL A 267 -22.00 -35.11 31.07
CA VAL A 267 -23.00 -34.07 31.29
C VAL A 267 -24.39 -34.63 30.93
N PRO A 268 -25.29 -34.82 31.89
CA PRO A 268 -26.60 -35.42 31.66
C PRO A 268 -27.54 -34.49 30.89
N THR A 269 -28.62 -35.07 30.35
CA THR A 269 -29.72 -34.29 29.76
C THR A 269 -30.42 -33.44 30.82
N ASP A 270 -31.03 -32.34 30.40
CA ASP A 270 -31.83 -31.46 31.26
C ASP A 270 -33.06 -32.19 31.85
N ALA A 271 -33.57 -33.19 31.13
CA ALA A 271 -34.69 -34.01 31.59
C ALA A 271 -34.31 -34.91 32.78
N ASP A 272 -33.08 -35.43 32.81
CA ASP A 272 -32.61 -36.31 33.87
C ASP A 272 -32.07 -35.52 35.07
N VAL A 273 -31.34 -34.43 34.81
CA VAL A 273 -30.76 -33.57 35.84
C VAL A 273 -30.91 -32.10 35.46
N ALA A 274 -31.98 -31.49 35.97
CA ALA A 274 -32.37 -30.11 35.68
C ALA A 274 -31.50 -29.06 36.39
N PHE A 275 -30.23 -28.92 35.98
CA PHE A 275 -29.40 -27.80 36.41
C PHE A 275 -30.00 -26.45 35.95
N ALA A 276 -29.98 -25.41 36.78
CA ALA A 276 -30.40 -24.09 36.34
C ALA A 276 -29.39 -23.50 35.32
N THR A 277 -29.87 -22.76 34.31
CA THR A 277 -28.99 -21.97 33.43
C THR A 277 -28.14 -21.00 34.25
N GLY A 278 -26.85 -20.91 33.94
CA GLY A 278 -25.86 -20.16 34.72
C GLY A 278 -25.20 -20.96 35.84
N THR A 279 -25.60 -22.22 36.07
CA THR A 279 -24.87 -23.13 36.96
C THR A 279 -23.44 -23.31 36.46
N HIS A 280 -22.46 -23.13 37.34
CA HIS A 280 -21.06 -23.44 37.11
C HIS A 280 -20.65 -24.67 37.91
N ILE A 281 -19.76 -25.48 37.35
CA ILE A 281 -19.12 -26.62 38.01
C ILE A 281 -17.65 -26.57 37.62
N ASP A 282 -16.78 -26.41 38.61
CA ASP A 282 -15.34 -26.35 38.38
C ASP A 282 -14.75 -27.76 38.36
N LEU A 283 -13.76 -27.95 37.52
CA LEU A 283 -13.12 -29.23 37.23
C LEU A 283 -11.61 -29.06 37.41
N ALA A 284 -10.97 -30.03 38.06
CA ALA A 284 -9.52 -30.08 38.11
C ALA A 284 -9.01 -31.52 37.96
N ARG A 285 -8.07 -31.71 37.03
CA ARG A 285 -7.36 -32.97 36.87
C ARG A 285 -6.21 -33.00 37.87
N ILE A 286 -6.33 -33.76 38.95
CA ILE A 286 -5.29 -33.90 39.97
C ILE A 286 -4.41 -35.13 39.72
N GLY A 287 -5.00 -36.20 39.19
CA GLY A 287 -4.34 -37.46 38.86
C GLY A 287 -3.74 -37.48 37.46
N ALA A 288 -3.01 -38.55 37.13
CA ALA A 288 -2.36 -38.70 35.84
C ALA A 288 -3.31 -39.18 34.72
N ALA A 289 -4.50 -39.71 35.07
CA ALA A 289 -5.50 -40.09 34.08
C ALA A 289 -5.98 -38.88 33.25
N SER A 290 -6.23 -39.05 31.94
CA SER A 290 -6.90 -38.03 31.14
C SER A 290 -8.34 -37.85 31.60
N VAL A 291 -8.88 -36.63 31.44
CA VAL A 291 -10.25 -36.29 31.85
C VAL A 291 -10.94 -35.63 30.66
N GLU A 292 -11.84 -36.36 30.03
CA GLU A 292 -12.64 -35.89 28.90
C GLU A 292 -14.06 -35.57 29.37
N VAL A 293 -14.57 -34.41 28.97
CA VAL A 293 -15.94 -33.97 29.28
C VAL A 293 -16.83 -34.24 28.08
N VAL A 294 -17.86 -35.06 28.26
CA VAL A 294 -18.74 -35.51 27.17
C VAL A 294 -20.18 -35.24 27.54
N GLY A 295 -20.98 -34.77 26.60
CA GLY A 295 -22.44 -34.69 26.77
C GLY A 295 -23.08 -36.06 26.57
N ASP A 296 -24.11 -36.37 27.36
CA ASP A 296 -25.03 -37.45 27.03
C ASP A 296 -25.70 -37.23 25.66
N THR A 297 -26.39 -38.25 25.16
CA THR A 297 -27.06 -38.16 23.85
C THR A 297 -28.03 -36.97 23.84
N GLY A 298 -27.79 -36.01 22.95
CA GLY A 298 -28.58 -34.78 22.83
C GLY A 298 -28.00 -33.57 23.55
N VAL A 299 -26.95 -33.75 24.36
CA VAL A 299 -26.26 -32.67 25.07
C VAL A 299 -25.07 -32.16 24.25
N THR A 300 -24.99 -30.85 24.08
CA THR A 300 -23.88 -30.16 23.42
C THR A 300 -22.95 -29.53 24.44
N VAL A 301 -21.66 -29.90 24.42
CA VAL A 301 -20.59 -29.25 25.19
C VAL A 301 -19.73 -28.45 24.21
N ASN A 302 -19.90 -27.13 24.21
CA ASN A 302 -19.11 -26.21 23.40
C ASN A 302 -17.79 -25.92 24.12
N SER A 303 -16.66 -26.05 23.41
CA SER A 303 -15.33 -25.85 23.96
C SER A 303 -14.34 -25.50 22.85
N THR A 304 -13.14 -25.05 23.25
CA THR A 304 -12.00 -24.89 22.35
C THR A 304 -10.71 -25.06 23.16
N PRO A 305 -9.65 -25.71 22.62
CA PRO A 305 -9.60 -26.42 21.34
C PRO A 305 -10.32 -27.78 21.32
N GLY A 306 -10.67 -28.33 22.49
CA GLY A 306 -11.31 -29.63 22.63
C GLY A 306 -11.93 -29.81 24.02
N ASN A 307 -12.34 -31.05 24.32
CA ASN A 307 -13.12 -31.40 25.51
C ASN A 307 -12.31 -32.08 26.61
N GLU A 308 -10.98 -32.18 26.47
CA GLU A 308 -10.11 -32.83 27.46
C GLU A 308 -9.35 -31.79 28.30
N LEU A 309 -9.18 -32.03 29.60
CA LEU A 309 -8.28 -31.23 30.44
C LEU A 309 -6.82 -31.54 30.07
N ARG A 310 -6.09 -30.52 29.60
CA ARG A 310 -4.82 -30.65 28.86
C ARG A 310 -3.78 -31.56 29.52
N ALA A 311 -3.52 -31.34 30.81
CA ALA A 311 -2.46 -32.03 31.54
C ALA A 311 -2.85 -32.22 33.01
N GLN A 312 -2.01 -32.97 33.74
CA GLN A 312 -2.13 -33.01 35.20
C GLN A 312 -2.04 -31.58 35.75
N TYR A 313 -2.95 -31.24 36.65
CA TYR A 313 -3.21 -29.93 37.25
C TYR A 313 -3.87 -28.90 36.34
N SER A 314 -4.29 -29.26 35.12
CA SER A 314 -5.20 -28.43 34.34
C SER A 314 -6.56 -28.33 35.04
N ALA A 315 -7.17 -27.17 34.90
CA ALA A 315 -8.49 -26.85 35.45
C ALA A 315 -9.37 -26.23 34.37
N ALA A 316 -10.68 -26.45 34.50
CA ALA A 316 -11.69 -25.91 33.61
C ALA A 316 -13.00 -25.69 34.38
N THR A 317 -13.85 -24.81 33.87
CA THR A 317 -15.19 -24.57 34.39
C THR A 317 -16.19 -24.96 33.32
N LEU A 318 -17.19 -25.74 33.72
CA LEU A 318 -18.35 -26.09 32.91
C LEU A 318 -19.52 -25.18 33.32
N ILE A 319 -20.10 -24.47 32.35
CA ILE A 319 -21.19 -23.50 32.57
C ILE A 319 -22.39 -23.87 31.72
N LYS A 320 -23.57 -24.00 32.34
CA LYS A 320 -24.81 -24.25 31.59
C LYS A 320 -25.30 -22.97 30.93
N THR A 321 -25.39 -22.95 29.61
CA THR A 321 -25.78 -21.75 28.84
C THR A 321 -27.21 -21.82 28.31
N ALA A 322 -27.74 -23.02 28.07
CA ALA A 322 -29.14 -23.26 27.72
C ALA A 322 -29.55 -24.70 28.10
N ALA A 323 -30.80 -25.10 27.79
CA ALA A 323 -31.21 -26.50 27.87
C ALA A 323 -30.29 -27.36 27.00
N ASP A 324 -29.81 -28.48 27.55
CA ASP A 324 -28.88 -29.43 26.91
C ASP A 324 -27.62 -28.79 26.29
N THR A 325 -27.27 -27.56 26.67
CA THR A 325 -26.14 -26.82 26.08
C THR A 325 -25.24 -26.24 27.17
N TRP A 326 -23.97 -26.58 27.08
CA TRP A 326 -22.94 -26.20 28.03
C TRP A 326 -21.74 -25.57 27.34
N LEU A 327 -21.01 -24.76 28.08
CA LEU A 327 -19.75 -24.16 27.69
C LEU A 327 -18.67 -24.68 28.64
N LEU A 328 -17.64 -25.32 28.11
CA LEU A 328 -16.44 -25.72 28.84
C LEU A 328 -15.30 -24.75 28.51
N ILE A 329 -14.77 -24.09 29.54
CA ILE A 329 -13.70 -23.11 29.40
C ILE A 329 -12.58 -23.40 30.39
N GLY A 330 -11.33 -23.34 29.93
CA GLY A 330 -10.17 -23.59 30.79
C GLY A 330 -8.94 -24.02 30.02
N ASP A 331 -8.05 -24.72 30.70
CA ASP A 331 -6.86 -25.28 30.08
C ASP A 331 -7.16 -26.64 29.42
N LEU A 332 -7.58 -26.57 28.15
CA LEU A 332 -8.14 -27.70 27.39
C LEU A 332 -7.23 -28.14 26.23
N ALA A 333 -7.20 -29.44 25.95
CA ALA A 333 -6.52 -30.05 24.79
C ALA A 333 -7.50 -30.45 23.70
#